data_AF-A0A3N4LFI9-F1
#
_entry.id   AF-A0A3N4LFI9-F1
#
_cell.length_a   1.000
_cell.length_b   1.000
_cell.length_c   1.000
_cell.angle_alpha   90.00
_cell.angle_beta   90.00
_cell.angle_gamma   90.00
#
_symmetry.space_group_name_H-M   'P 1'
#
loop_
_entity.id
_entity.type
_entity.pdbx_description
1 polymer ?
#
loop_
_entity_poly.entity_id
_entity_poly.type
_entity_poly.pdbx_seq_one_letter_code
_entity_poly.pdbx_strand_id
1 'polypeptide(L)'
;MDPASRYQSSGSIASQPTIGSTTPRNDNQVDEITSGDSEKRVKEISPTLGPLHWGQGNGLGQDNDGSEGSQLKSSWSALFKRGGILRPFRLLRSDLRGRTKLYHTDWFFNQLILASAVYVFFTNLLPGITFASDLYHLTGENYGTIEVVFSTGLCGIIFALFSAQPLTILGVTGPFCILSERIYYLCSNTIHIEYMPFMAWCCIHAAWMHWLLAIFNAHDWTMDYVTTFSTEIFSLLNSVIYFHKAIQELQRAHANNSLASFLYSIIGCVGTFLVAVVLASANSWPVFHRYVRMGLTEYAAAISIILFIGIPHIGELNSLDQQRLPISTDFQPTLPGRTQFFVRFWELPLGWCFAAMIPGLIITILFFFDVEVSTICATVSRYNLRKPGGYAWDVALLGFTTGFCGILGIPPANGLLPQAPLHSESLLHNEEIVLEDGTVEVIRTVHEQRWSHLLHAIGILAFVSPQLMKLLGLTPTSVLAGLFLFMGEQSLSVNPILYRFLDVLTPTSTLPRIPEGLHGYQGIHLYTLLQVVVTGAIFAVTLTPAAPVFPVIIVLLVPIRLKVINRYWNSNTLKCKAHQDPLV
;
A
#
# COMPACT_ATOMS: atom_id res chain seq x y z
N MET A 1 23.41 -40.46 -57.50
CA MET A 1 24.58 -41.34 -57.35
C MET A 1 24.37 -42.13 -56.08
N ASP A 2 24.37 -43.46 -56.21
CA ASP A 2 24.52 -44.46 -55.14
C ASP A 2 25.94 -44.39 -54.52
N PRO A 3 26.32 -45.16 -53.46
CA PRO A 3 25.52 -46.03 -52.56
C PRO A 3 25.94 -45.99 -51.06
N ALA A 4 25.33 -46.85 -50.23
CA ALA A 4 25.89 -47.57 -49.05
C ALA A 4 26.41 -46.78 -47.82
N SER A 5 26.41 -47.27 -46.57
CA SER A 5 25.93 -48.50 -45.87
C SER A 5 25.67 -48.09 -44.40
N ARG A 6 24.65 -48.52 -43.63
CA ARG A 6 24.08 -49.85 -43.28
C ARG A 6 25.00 -50.74 -42.42
N TYR A 7 24.70 -50.82 -41.12
CA TYR A 7 24.64 -52.01 -40.24
C TYR A 7 23.82 -51.57 -38.99
N GLN A 8 22.71 -52.16 -38.52
CA GLN A 8 22.34 -53.57 -38.20
C GLN A 8 23.31 -54.22 -37.19
N SER A 9 22.89 -54.98 -36.18
CA SER A 9 21.55 -55.33 -35.62
C SER A 9 21.78 -56.02 -34.24
N SER A 10 20.79 -56.27 -33.37
CA SER A 10 19.93 -57.49 -33.31
C SER A 10 19.37 -57.56 -31.86
N GLY A 11 18.18 -58.05 -31.49
CA GLY A 11 16.97 -58.62 -32.14
C GLY A 11 15.79 -58.47 -31.14
N SER A 12 14.93 -59.42 -30.73
CA SER A 12 14.36 -60.69 -31.24
C SER A 12 13.35 -61.20 -30.16
N ILE A 13 12.13 -61.76 -30.36
CA ILE A 13 11.20 -61.88 -31.49
C ILE A 13 9.76 -62.19 -30.94
N ALA A 14 8.69 -61.83 -31.66
CA ALA A 14 7.28 -62.32 -31.58
C ALA A 14 6.50 -62.42 -30.24
N SER A 15 5.30 -61.80 -30.17
CA SER A 15 4.02 -62.49 -30.52
C SER A 15 2.76 -61.59 -30.33
N GLN A 16 1.77 -61.81 -31.19
CA GLN A 16 0.33 -61.48 -31.05
C GLN A 16 -0.43 -62.84 -30.97
N PRO A 17 -1.72 -62.98 -30.55
CA PRO A 17 -2.84 -62.05 -30.83
C PRO A 17 -4.04 -62.00 -29.82
N THR A 18 -5.10 -61.29 -30.26
CA THR A 18 -6.57 -61.49 -29.98
C THR A 18 -7.28 -60.90 -28.75
N ILE A 19 -8.00 -59.81 -29.01
CA ILE A 19 -9.43 -59.51 -28.71
C ILE A 19 -10.06 -60.05 -27.40
N GLY A 20 -10.58 -59.13 -26.57
CA GLY A 20 -11.62 -59.40 -25.55
C GLY A 20 -12.34 -58.10 -25.14
N SER A 21 -13.67 -58.11 -25.13
CA SER A 21 -14.51 -56.96 -24.78
C SER A 21 -14.90 -56.93 -23.29
N THR A 22 -14.86 -55.76 -22.65
CA THR A 22 -15.60 -55.52 -21.39
C THR A 22 -15.95 -54.04 -21.19
N THR A 23 -17.08 -53.83 -20.53
CA THR A 23 -17.72 -52.55 -20.14
C THR A 23 -16.96 -51.78 -19.05
N PRO A 24 -17.27 -50.48 -18.84
CA PRO A 24 -16.52 -49.64 -17.89
C PRO A 24 -16.77 -50.06 -16.44
N ARG A 25 -15.72 -49.96 -15.61
CA ARG A 25 -15.78 -50.11 -14.15
C ARG A 25 -15.55 -48.76 -13.48
N ASN A 26 -16.23 -48.53 -12.35
CA ASN A 26 -16.10 -47.31 -11.56
C ASN A 26 -14.72 -47.21 -10.92
N ASP A 27 -13.97 -46.17 -11.25
CA ASP A 27 -12.85 -45.70 -10.42
C ASP A 27 -13.40 -44.76 -9.34
N ASN A 28 -13.90 -45.36 -8.26
CA ASN A 28 -14.30 -44.66 -7.04
C ASN A 28 -13.53 -45.24 -5.84
N GLN A 29 -12.19 -45.23 -5.96
CA GLN A 29 -11.26 -45.47 -4.85
C GLN A 29 -9.88 -44.91 -5.24
N VAL A 30 -9.61 -43.67 -4.81
CA VAL A 30 -8.24 -43.18 -4.65
C VAL A 30 -7.99 -43.21 -3.15
N ASP A 31 -7.06 -44.06 -2.73
CA ASP A 31 -6.79 -44.27 -1.30
C ASP A 31 -6.20 -43.01 -0.66
N GLU A 32 -6.75 -42.71 0.52
CA GLU A 32 -6.42 -41.53 1.33
C GLU A 32 -5.08 -41.74 2.04
N ILE A 33 -3.97 -41.56 1.30
CA ILE A 33 -2.61 -41.62 1.88
C ILE A 33 -2.33 -40.33 2.67
N THR A 34 -2.66 -40.42 3.95
CA THR A 34 -2.37 -39.48 5.05
C THR A 34 -1.28 -38.44 4.79
N SER A 35 -1.68 -37.17 4.72
CA SER A 35 -0.83 -35.96 4.66
C SER A 35 -0.06 -35.66 5.98
N GLY A 36 0.43 -36.69 6.67
CA GLY A 36 0.99 -36.60 8.03
C GLY A 36 2.51 -36.67 8.16
N ASP A 37 3.23 -37.15 7.13
CA ASP A 37 4.69 -37.35 7.20
C ASP A 37 5.52 -36.29 6.44
N SER A 38 4.92 -35.59 5.47
CA SER A 38 5.54 -34.41 4.84
C SER A 38 5.63 -33.23 5.83
N GLU A 39 4.66 -33.07 6.73
CA GLU A 39 4.64 -32.01 7.76
C GLU A 39 5.70 -32.19 8.87
N LYS A 40 6.34 -33.37 8.94
CA LYS A 40 7.42 -33.66 9.92
C LYS A 40 8.79 -33.23 9.42
N ARG A 41 9.12 -33.43 8.14
CA ARG A 41 10.46 -33.08 7.61
C ARG A 41 10.68 -31.57 7.43
N VAL A 42 9.62 -30.81 7.14
CA VAL A 42 9.72 -29.33 6.99
C VAL A 42 10.07 -28.63 8.32
N LYS A 43 9.84 -29.27 9.48
CA LYS A 43 10.15 -28.69 10.80
C LYS A 43 11.64 -28.76 11.19
N GLU A 44 12.48 -29.53 10.51
CA GLU A 44 13.90 -29.72 10.90
C GLU A 44 14.88 -28.67 10.34
N ILE A 45 14.46 -27.79 9.42
CA ILE A 45 15.36 -26.80 8.76
C ILE A 45 15.07 -25.34 9.20
N SER A 46 14.04 -25.10 10.02
CA SER A 46 13.75 -23.77 10.58
C SER A 46 14.47 -23.53 11.92
N PRO A 47 15.22 -22.41 12.11
CA PRO A 47 15.81 -22.07 13.40
C PRO A 47 14.74 -21.61 14.41
N THR A 48 14.20 -22.59 15.13
CA THR A 48 13.42 -22.53 16.38
C THR A 48 12.93 -21.15 16.88
N LEU A 49 11.67 -20.83 16.56
CA LEU A 49 10.80 -19.98 17.39
C LEU A 49 9.48 -20.74 17.63
N GLY A 50 9.48 -21.58 18.67
CA GLY A 50 8.31 -22.38 19.04
C GLY A 50 7.28 -21.57 19.87
N PRO A 51 5.98 -21.91 19.80
CA PRO A 51 4.95 -21.23 20.57
C PRO A 51 5.09 -21.54 22.07
N LEU A 52 5.19 -20.49 22.89
CA LEU A 52 5.26 -20.60 24.35
C LEU A 52 3.91 -21.04 24.93
N HIS A 53 3.78 -22.34 25.21
CA HIS A 53 2.71 -22.88 26.04
C HIS A 53 2.82 -22.32 27.48
N TRP A 54 1.70 -21.82 28.01
CA TRP A 54 1.59 -21.50 29.43
C TRP A 54 1.56 -22.79 30.25
N GLY A 55 2.62 -23.02 31.02
CA GLY A 55 2.79 -24.21 31.85
C GLY A 55 1.79 -24.26 33.01
N GLN A 56 0.98 -25.31 33.03
CA GLN A 56 0.06 -25.65 34.12
C GLN A 56 0.85 -26.24 35.29
N GLY A 57 1.09 -25.46 36.34
CA GLY A 57 1.83 -25.88 37.55
C GLY A 57 0.89 -26.42 38.63
N ASN A 58 1.23 -27.58 39.21
CA ASN A 58 0.42 -28.26 40.22
C ASN A 58 1.23 -28.49 41.51
N GLY A 59 0.73 -28.01 42.65
CA GLY A 59 1.04 -28.56 43.98
C GLY A 59 2.20 -27.98 44.82
N LEU A 60 1.79 -27.51 46.02
CA LEU A 60 2.53 -27.43 47.31
C LEU A 60 3.24 -26.12 47.69
N GLY A 61 2.93 -25.65 48.92
CA GLY A 61 3.63 -24.55 49.59
C GLY A 61 2.68 -23.49 50.15
N GLN A 62 2.26 -23.65 51.41
CA GLN A 62 1.60 -22.60 52.20
C GLN A 62 2.69 -21.67 52.77
N ASP A 63 2.56 -20.35 52.65
CA ASP A 63 2.88 -19.39 53.74
C ASP A 63 2.70 -17.90 53.35
N ASN A 64 1.90 -17.22 54.18
CA ASN A 64 1.84 -15.81 54.58
C ASN A 64 1.87 -14.62 53.59
N ASP A 65 0.93 -13.72 53.88
CA ASP A 65 0.73 -12.33 53.44
C ASP A 65 2.00 -11.46 53.29
N GLY A 66 1.93 -10.51 52.33
CA GLY A 66 2.64 -9.22 52.48
C GLY A 66 3.52 -8.72 51.33
N SER A 67 3.22 -8.96 50.03
CA SER A 67 4.08 -8.41 48.95
C SER A 67 3.46 -8.08 47.57
N GLU A 68 2.13 -7.85 47.45
CA GLU A 68 1.51 -7.54 46.13
C GLU A 68 2.08 -6.28 45.45
N GLY A 69 2.53 -5.28 46.24
CA GLY A 69 3.10 -4.03 45.71
C GLY A 69 4.49 -4.16 45.05
N SER A 70 5.25 -5.25 45.31
CA SER A 70 6.61 -5.42 44.77
C SER A 70 6.68 -6.26 43.49
N GLN A 71 5.76 -7.22 43.30
CA GLN A 71 5.82 -8.11 42.14
C GLN A 71 5.52 -7.37 40.82
N LEU A 72 4.57 -6.43 40.81
CA LEU A 72 4.30 -5.58 39.65
C LEU A 72 5.53 -4.79 39.19
N LYS A 73 6.26 -4.14 40.11
CA LYS A 73 7.50 -3.41 39.79
C LYS A 73 8.60 -4.33 39.23
N SER A 74 8.68 -5.58 39.72
CA SER A 74 9.66 -6.55 39.21
C SER A 74 9.39 -6.93 37.74
N SER A 75 8.11 -7.11 37.35
CA SER A 75 7.70 -7.43 35.97
C SER A 75 8.02 -6.30 34.99
N TRP A 76 7.67 -5.05 35.32
CA TRP A 76 8.06 -3.88 34.51
C TRP A 76 9.58 -3.74 34.38
N SER A 77 10.34 -3.96 35.47
CA SER A 77 11.81 -3.92 35.40
C SER A 77 12.42 -5.05 34.55
N ALA A 78 11.75 -6.20 34.45
CA ALA A 78 12.19 -7.32 33.61
C ALA A 78 11.98 -7.05 32.12
N LEU A 79 10.87 -6.38 31.75
CA LEU A 79 10.60 -5.93 30.38
C LEU A 79 11.66 -4.96 29.83
N PHE A 80 12.38 -4.23 30.69
CA PHE A 80 13.49 -3.33 30.33
C PHE A 80 14.91 -3.92 30.51
N LYS A 81 15.06 -5.14 31.06
CA LYS A 81 16.38 -5.78 31.26
C LYS A 81 16.99 -6.30 29.94
N ARG A 82 18.25 -6.77 29.99
CA ARG A 82 18.97 -7.40 28.85
C ARG A 82 18.21 -8.63 28.34
N GLY A 83 17.30 -8.43 27.39
CA GLY A 83 16.47 -9.48 26.76
C GLY A 83 14.98 -9.14 26.70
N GLY A 84 14.50 -8.16 27.48
CA GLY A 84 13.09 -7.79 27.53
C GLY A 84 12.55 -7.17 26.23
N ILE A 85 11.24 -7.32 26.03
CA ILE A 85 10.49 -6.92 24.82
C ILE A 85 10.54 -5.39 24.63
N LEU A 86 10.38 -4.62 25.70
CA LEU A 86 10.35 -3.16 25.70
C LEU A 86 11.73 -2.51 25.81
N ARG A 87 12.82 -3.25 25.56
CA ARG A 87 14.17 -2.68 25.64
C ARG A 87 14.35 -1.61 24.54
N PRO A 88 14.65 -0.35 24.88
CA PRO A 88 14.81 0.71 23.90
C PRO A 88 16.02 0.43 22.99
N PHE A 89 15.90 0.82 21.72
CA PHE A 89 16.88 0.58 20.65
C PHE A 89 17.16 -0.91 20.33
N ARG A 90 16.35 -1.86 20.81
CA ARG A 90 16.55 -3.30 20.54
C ARG A 90 16.38 -3.61 19.06
N LEU A 91 15.21 -3.31 18.49
CA LEU A 91 14.92 -3.54 17.07
C LEU A 91 15.85 -2.69 16.20
N LEU A 92 15.86 -1.37 16.42
CA LEU A 92 16.66 -0.42 15.63
C LEU A 92 18.14 -0.86 15.46
N ARG A 93 18.75 -1.44 16.50
CA ARG A 93 20.13 -1.95 16.44
C ARG A 93 20.24 -3.35 15.81
N SER A 94 19.20 -4.16 15.88
CA SER A 94 19.11 -5.45 15.17
C SER A 94 19.00 -5.20 13.66
N ASP A 95 18.02 -4.39 13.26
CA ASP A 95 17.68 -4.06 11.88
C ASP A 95 18.90 -3.46 11.16
N LEU A 96 19.53 -2.45 11.76
CA LEU A 96 20.73 -1.80 11.22
C LEU A 96 21.89 -2.81 11.03
N ARG A 97 22.11 -3.72 11.98
CA ARG A 97 23.17 -4.73 11.89
C ARG A 97 22.88 -5.80 10.85
N GLY A 98 21.66 -6.33 10.80
CA GLY A 98 21.26 -7.32 9.79
C GLY A 98 21.42 -6.74 8.39
N ARG A 99 20.93 -5.51 8.21
CA ARG A 99 20.96 -4.81 6.93
C ARG A 99 22.36 -4.45 6.44
N THR A 100 23.29 -3.98 7.30
CA THR A 100 24.67 -3.67 6.85
C THR A 100 25.38 -4.86 6.19
N LYS A 101 25.00 -6.10 6.53
CA LYS A 101 25.51 -7.31 5.85
C LYS A 101 24.83 -7.58 4.50
N LEU A 102 23.53 -7.30 4.41
CA LEU A 102 22.70 -7.59 3.23
C LEU A 102 22.78 -6.51 2.16
N TYR A 103 23.12 -5.27 2.51
CA TYR A 103 23.07 -4.10 1.62
C TYR A 103 23.79 -4.29 0.28
N HIS A 104 24.94 -4.99 0.26
CA HIS A 104 25.67 -5.27 -0.98
C HIS A 104 24.93 -6.25 -1.92
N THR A 105 24.03 -7.08 -1.40
CA THR A 105 23.22 -8.03 -2.18
C THR A 105 21.97 -7.40 -2.80
N ASP A 106 21.63 -6.15 -2.44
CA ASP A 106 20.43 -5.45 -2.93
C ASP A 106 20.62 -4.79 -4.32
N TRP A 107 21.84 -4.80 -4.87
CA TRP A 107 22.25 -4.00 -6.04
C TRP A 107 22.30 -4.76 -7.38
N PHE A 108 21.69 -5.94 -7.44
CA PHE A 108 21.54 -6.68 -8.70
C PHE A 108 20.57 -6.00 -9.67
N PHE A 109 20.86 -6.02 -10.97
CA PHE A 109 20.06 -5.38 -12.01
C PHE A 109 19.61 -6.39 -13.08
N ASN A 110 18.36 -6.27 -13.51
CA ASN A 110 17.68 -7.19 -14.42
C ASN A 110 16.65 -6.40 -15.26
N GLN A 111 16.28 -6.91 -16.44
CA GLN A 111 15.27 -6.29 -17.31
C GLN A 111 13.90 -6.19 -16.61
N LEU A 112 13.53 -7.18 -15.78
CA LEU A 112 12.30 -7.14 -14.97
C LEU A 112 12.32 -5.97 -13.97
N ILE A 113 13.48 -5.67 -13.38
CA ILE A 113 13.64 -4.57 -12.42
C ILE A 113 13.46 -3.21 -13.13
N LEU A 114 13.96 -3.08 -14.37
CA LEU A 114 13.74 -1.89 -15.20
C LEU A 114 12.26 -1.74 -15.59
N ALA A 115 11.59 -2.82 -16.00
CA ALA A 115 10.17 -2.80 -16.33
C ALA A 115 9.33 -2.39 -15.10
N SER A 116 9.60 -3.01 -13.94
CA SER A 116 9.01 -2.65 -12.66
C SER A 116 9.26 -1.18 -12.29
N ALA A 117 10.48 -0.65 -12.49
CA ALA A 117 10.79 0.75 -12.23
C ALA A 117 9.93 1.72 -13.06
N VAL A 118 9.73 1.43 -14.36
CA VAL A 118 8.93 2.28 -15.26
C VAL A 118 7.43 2.15 -14.95
N TYR A 119 6.94 0.94 -14.64
CA TYR A 119 5.57 0.72 -14.15
C TYR A 119 5.30 1.53 -12.87
N VAL A 120 6.14 1.33 -11.85
CA VAL A 120 6.01 1.99 -10.54
C VAL A 120 6.10 3.51 -10.67
N PHE A 121 7.00 4.01 -11.52
CA PHE A 121 7.14 5.43 -11.82
C PHE A 121 5.78 6.04 -12.24
N PHE A 122 5.05 5.42 -13.16
CA PHE A 122 3.72 5.89 -13.53
C PHE A 122 2.71 5.68 -12.40
N THR A 123 2.68 4.52 -11.73
CA THR A 123 1.68 4.29 -10.66
C THR A 123 1.84 5.22 -9.45
N ASN A 124 3.03 5.79 -9.22
CA ASN A 124 3.28 6.76 -8.16
C ASN A 124 3.13 8.21 -8.63
N LEU A 125 3.76 8.59 -9.75
CA LEU A 125 3.69 9.96 -10.28
C LEU A 125 2.25 10.41 -10.54
N LEU A 126 1.42 9.53 -11.09
CA LEU A 126 0.05 9.83 -11.48
C LEU A 126 -0.84 10.28 -10.29
N PRO A 127 -1.05 9.47 -9.23
CA PRO A 127 -1.72 9.92 -8.01
C PRO A 127 -1.02 11.10 -7.31
N GLY A 128 0.32 11.19 -7.38
CA GLY A 128 1.04 12.33 -6.84
C GLY A 128 0.59 13.65 -7.48
N ILE A 129 0.47 13.68 -8.82
CA ILE A 129 -0.03 14.85 -9.56
C ILE A 129 -1.51 15.13 -9.25
N THR A 130 -2.37 14.10 -9.15
CA THR A 130 -3.80 14.34 -8.83
C THR A 130 -3.98 14.92 -7.44
N PHE A 131 -3.24 14.44 -6.43
CA PHE A 131 -3.26 15.01 -5.08
C PHE A 131 -2.61 16.41 -5.01
N ALA A 132 -1.68 16.74 -5.90
CA ALA A 132 -1.11 18.08 -5.99
C ALA A 132 -2.11 19.12 -6.51
N SER A 133 -2.94 18.77 -7.51
CA SER A 133 -4.07 19.59 -7.97
C SER A 133 -5.03 19.91 -6.81
N ASP A 134 -5.39 18.89 -6.04
CA ASP A 134 -6.30 19.03 -4.90
C ASP A 134 -5.67 19.90 -3.77
N LEU A 135 -4.40 19.67 -3.43
CA LEU A 135 -3.65 20.48 -2.45
C LEU A 135 -3.52 21.94 -2.88
N TYR A 136 -3.28 22.21 -4.16
CA TYR A 136 -3.15 23.58 -4.69
C TYR A 136 -4.41 24.40 -4.39
N HIS A 137 -5.58 23.86 -4.74
CA HIS A 137 -6.86 24.55 -4.54
C HIS A 137 -7.28 24.60 -3.07
N LEU A 138 -6.96 23.59 -2.27
CA LEU A 138 -7.40 23.49 -0.87
C LEU A 138 -6.49 24.21 0.14
N THR A 139 -5.22 24.42 -0.18
CA THR A 139 -4.24 25.09 0.71
C THR A 139 -3.94 26.53 0.30
N GLY A 140 -4.74 27.13 -0.59
CA GLY A 140 -4.52 28.49 -1.08
C GLY A 140 -3.15 28.64 -1.75
N GLU A 141 -2.84 27.73 -2.68
CA GLU A 141 -1.61 27.76 -3.51
C GLU A 141 -0.29 27.56 -2.72
N ASN A 142 -0.34 27.19 -1.43
CA ASN A 142 0.85 26.90 -0.62
C ASN A 142 1.57 25.61 -1.02
N TYR A 143 0.82 24.59 -1.48
CA TYR A 143 1.37 23.33 -2.01
C TYR A 143 0.84 23.08 -3.41
N GLY A 144 1.71 23.17 -4.42
CA GLY A 144 1.39 22.85 -5.81
C GLY A 144 2.09 21.59 -6.31
N THR A 145 2.04 21.41 -7.63
CA THR A 145 2.64 20.30 -8.37
C THR A 145 4.12 20.12 -8.06
N ILE A 146 4.88 21.22 -8.03
CA ILE A 146 6.33 21.17 -7.85
C ILE A 146 6.72 20.68 -6.46
N GLU A 147 6.03 21.11 -5.40
CA GLU A 147 6.32 20.67 -4.04
C GLU A 147 6.00 19.17 -3.84
N VAL A 148 4.89 18.67 -4.39
CA VAL A 148 4.50 17.25 -4.27
C VAL A 148 5.43 16.33 -5.06
N VAL A 149 5.77 16.71 -6.29
CA VAL A 149 6.72 15.94 -7.13
C VAL A 149 8.12 15.97 -6.51
N PHE A 150 8.59 17.14 -6.05
CA PHE A 150 9.88 17.26 -5.38
C PHE A 150 9.95 16.45 -4.08
N SER A 151 8.91 16.50 -3.25
CA SER A 151 8.84 15.69 -2.02
C SER A 151 8.83 14.20 -2.32
N THR A 152 7.97 13.74 -3.24
CA THR A 152 7.85 12.31 -3.57
C THR A 152 9.17 11.75 -4.13
N GLY A 153 9.85 12.49 -5.02
CA GLY A 153 11.16 12.11 -5.55
C GLY A 153 12.26 12.12 -4.47
N LEU A 154 12.33 13.18 -3.66
CA LEU A 154 13.35 13.35 -2.61
C LEU A 154 13.19 12.29 -1.49
N CYS A 155 11.98 12.13 -0.95
CA CYS A 155 11.68 11.09 0.02
C CYS A 155 11.91 9.69 -0.54
N GLY A 156 11.50 9.44 -1.79
CA GLY A 156 11.73 8.16 -2.47
C GLY A 156 13.22 7.83 -2.62
N ILE A 157 14.08 8.78 -2.96
CA ILE A 157 15.54 8.55 -3.05
C ILE A 157 16.13 8.27 -1.65
N ILE A 158 15.77 9.07 -0.65
CA ILE A 158 16.22 8.86 0.73
C ILE A 158 15.75 7.48 1.23
N PHE A 159 14.52 7.07 0.94
CA PHE A 159 13.99 5.78 1.33
C PHE A 159 14.63 4.62 0.53
N ALA A 160 14.78 4.71 -0.80
CA ALA A 160 15.45 3.68 -1.59
C ALA A 160 16.88 3.37 -1.12
N LEU A 161 17.65 4.41 -0.77
CA LEU A 161 19.01 4.29 -0.24
C LEU A 161 19.02 3.85 1.23
N PHE A 162 18.19 4.46 2.08
CA PHE A 162 18.30 4.33 3.53
C PHE A 162 17.21 3.49 4.20
N SER A 163 16.25 2.88 3.52
CA SER A 163 15.24 1.97 4.11
C SER A 163 15.71 0.53 4.25
N ALA A 164 15.25 -0.15 5.30
CA ALA A 164 15.41 -1.57 5.47
C ALA A 164 14.54 -2.36 4.49
N GLN A 165 13.27 -1.97 4.29
CA GLN A 165 12.39 -2.56 3.28
C GLN A 165 12.21 -1.64 2.06
N PRO A 166 13.05 -1.77 1.01
CA PRO A 166 12.96 -0.91 -0.18
C PRO A 166 11.71 -1.15 -1.04
N LEU A 167 10.95 -2.22 -0.81
CA LEU A 167 9.69 -2.49 -1.51
C LEU A 167 8.54 -1.54 -1.10
N THR A 168 8.61 -0.90 0.06
CA THR A 168 7.60 0.09 0.48
C THR A 168 7.84 1.40 -0.25
N ILE A 169 6.84 1.88 -1.01
CA ILE A 169 6.90 3.14 -1.77
C ILE A 169 6.35 4.29 -0.92
N LEU A 170 6.99 5.46 -1.02
CA LEU A 170 6.52 6.71 -0.43
C LEU A 170 5.91 7.67 -1.47
N GLY A 171 4.96 8.48 -1.04
CA GLY A 171 4.46 9.68 -1.72
C GLY A 171 3.36 10.37 -0.92
N VAL A 172 2.65 11.31 -1.52
CA VAL A 172 1.57 12.06 -0.85
C VAL A 172 0.25 11.30 -0.91
N THR A 173 -0.48 11.25 0.21
CA THR A 173 -1.74 10.49 0.36
C THR A 173 -2.97 11.40 0.53
N GLY A 174 -4.13 10.95 0.05
CA GLY A 174 -5.42 11.63 0.26
C GLY A 174 -5.75 11.91 1.75
N PRO A 175 -5.56 10.93 2.67
CA PRO A 175 -5.51 11.16 4.11
C PRO A 175 -4.71 12.40 4.56
N PHE A 176 -3.49 12.58 4.05
CA PHE A 176 -2.68 13.78 4.34
C PHE A 176 -3.28 15.04 3.71
N CYS A 177 -3.80 14.99 2.48
CA CYS A 177 -4.43 16.15 1.83
C CYS A 177 -5.61 16.71 2.63
N ILE A 178 -6.47 15.84 3.18
CA ILE A 178 -7.61 16.24 4.04
C ILE A 178 -7.11 16.88 5.34
N LEU A 179 -6.05 16.33 5.95
CA LEU A 179 -5.45 16.89 7.16
C LEU A 179 -4.82 18.28 6.90
N SER A 180 -4.10 18.39 5.78
CA SER A 180 -3.47 19.61 5.27
C SER A 180 -4.48 20.73 5.02
N GLU A 181 -5.59 20.44 4.30
CA GLU A 181 -6.73 21.33 4.08
C GLU A 181 -7.29 21.87 5.42
N ARG A 182 -7.53 20.99 6.39
CA ARG A 182 -8.12 21.38 7.68
C ARG A 182 -7.15 22.20 8.55
N ILE A 183 -5.85 21.91 8.50
CA ILE A 183 -4.83 22.73 9.16
C ILE A 183 -4.75 24.11 8.49
N TYR A 184 -4.81 24.20 7.16
CA TYR A 184 -4.87 25.47 6.43
C TYR A 184 -6.11 26.30 6.81
N TYR A 185 -7.30 25.68 6.79
CA TYR A 185 -8.54 26.34 7.23
C TYR A 185 -8.45 26.85 8.67
N LEU A 186 -7.89 26.05 9.59
CA LEU A 186 -7.70 26.47 10.98
C LEU A 186 -6.74 27.66 11.10
N CYS A 187 -5.61 27.64 10.39
CA CYS A 187 -4.63 28.72 10.39
C CYS A 187 -5.20 30.02 9.80
N SER A 188 -5.91 29.93 8.67
CA SER A 188 -6.40 31.09 7.92
C SER A 188 -7.68 31.69 8.51
N ASN A 189 -8.65 30.87 8.90
CA ASN A 189 -10.00 31.33 9.28
C ASN A 189 -10.20 31.52 10.80
N THR A 190 -9.47 30.78 11.64
CA THR A 190 -9.68 30.77 13.10
C THR A 190 -8.53 31.41 13.87
N ILE A 191 -7.29 31.09 13.48
CA ILE A 191 -6.09 31.48 14.23
C ILE A 191 -5.42 32.74 13.64
N HIS A 192 -5.64 33.01 12.34
CA HIS A 192 -5.02 34.08 11.56
C HIS A 192 -3.48 34.08 11.62
N ILE A 193 -2.88 32.92 11.32
CA ILE A 193 -1.43 32.69 11.31
C ILE A 193 -0.97 32.15 9.97
N GLU A 194 0.29 32.46 9.62
CA GLU A 194 0.96 31.86 8.48
C GLU A 194 0.96 30.33 8.58
N TYR A 195 0.26 29.70 7.64
CA TYR A 195 0.16 28.25 7.53
C TYR A 195 1.52 27.56 7.42
N MET A 196 2.48 28.17 6.70
CA MET A 196 3.75 27.53 6.36
C MET A 196 4.69 27.29 7.55
N PRO A 197 4.99 28.29 8.41
CA PRO A 197 5.73 28.04 9.66
C PRO A 197 5.00 27.09 10.61
N PHE A 198 3.67 27.15 10.68
CA PHE A 198 2.89 26.25 11.53
C PHE A 198 3.01 24.80 11.07
N MET A 199 2.83 24.52 9.77
CA MET A 199 3.01 23.18 9.20
C MET A 199 4.45 22.66 9.37
N ALA A 200 5.46 23.52 9.24
CA ALA A 200 6.85 23.15 9.51
C ALA A 200 7.03 22.67 10.97
N TRP A 201 6.44 23.36 11.95
CA TRP A 201 6.44 22.89 13.35
C TRP A 201 5.64 21.60 13.55
N CYS A 202 4.50 21.41 12.87
CA CYS A 202 3.77 20.14 12.89
C CYS A 202 4.66 18.97 12.43
N CYS A 203 5.40 19.14 11.33
CA CYS A 203 6.32 18.15 10.78
C CYS A 203 7.56 17.90 11.66
N ILE A 204 8.15 18.97 12.23
CA ILE A 204 9.24 18.86 13.22
C ILE A 204 8.74 18.10 14.46
N HIS A 205 7.52 18.38 14.92
CA HIS A 205 6.96 17.64 16.04
C HIS A 205 6.68 16.18 15.70
N ALA A 206 6.21 15.89 14.49
CA ALA A 206 6.05 14.52 14.03
C ALA A 206 7.39 13.77 13.96
N ALA A 207 8.48 14.41 13.55
CA ALA A 207 9.80 13.78 13.41
C ALA A 207 10.31 13.14 14.72
N TRP A 208 10.33 13.87 15.84
CA TRP A 208 10.79 13.30 17.12
C TRP A 208 9.81 12.28 17.69
N MET A 209 8.50 12.42 17.44
CA MET A 209 7.52 11.42 17.88
C MET A 209 7.68 10.09 17.13
N HIS A 210 7.93 10.10 15.82
CA HIS A 210 8.30 8.89 15.07
C HIS A 210 9.59 8.25 15.62
N TRP A 211 10.61 9.04 15.95
CA TRP A 211 11.82 8.51 16.58
C TRP A 211 11.54 7.88 17.94
N LEU A 212 10.66 8.44 18.77
CA LEU A 212 10.24 7.80 20.01
C LEU A 212 9.50 6.48 19.76
N LEU A 213 8.55 6.43 18.81
CA LEU A 213 7.85 5.19 18.45
C LEU A 213 8.83 4.09 17.99
N ALA A 214 9.82 4.44 17.17
CA ALA A 214 10.89 3.53 16.77
C ALA A 214 11.79 3.08 17.95
N ILE A 215 12.10 3.98 18.90
CA ILE A 215 12.90 3.65 20.09
C ILE A 215 12.15 2.71 21.04
N PHE A 216 10.85 2.92 21.22
CA PHE A 216 10.00 2.10 22.10
C PHE A 216 9.53 0.77 21.46
N ASN A 217 10.02 0.43 20.27
CA ASN A 217 9.63 -0.75 19.50
C ASN A 217 8.10 -0.81 19.24
N ALA A 218 7.45 0.33 18.92
CA ALA A 218 6.00 0.38 18.67
C ALA A 218 5.55 -0.59 17.56
N HIS A 219 6.44 -0.90 16.60
CA HIS A 219 6.26 -1.94 15.60
C HIS A 219 5.85 -3.31 16.20
N ASP A 220 6.50 -3.77 17.28
CA ASP A 220 6.18 -5.08 17.89
C ASP A 220 4.70 -5.15 18.32
N TRP A 221 4.13 -4.02 18.74
CA TRP A 221 2.71 -3.90 19.06
C TRP A 221 1.85 -3.82 17.78
N THR A 222 2.24 -3.02 16.80
CA THR A 222 1.48 -2.86 15.56
C THR A 222 1.39 -4.16 14.77
N MET A 223 2.46 -4.93 14.64
CA MET A 223 2.46 -6.18 13.87
C MET A 223 1.60 -7.29 14.50
N ASP A 224 1.57 -7.38 15.85
CA ASP A 224 0.75 -8.35 16.58
C ASP A 224 -0.76 -8.02 16.58
N TYR A 225 -1.12 -6.73 16.44
CA TYR A 225 -2.50 -6.26 16.60
C TYR A 225 -3.16 -5.70 15.33
N VAL A 226 -2.41 -5.23 14.33
CA VAL A 226 -2.99 -4.89 13.01
C VAL A 226 -3.49 -6.17 12.36
N THR A 227 -4.74 -6.14 11.94
CA THR A 227 -5.46 -7.34 11.49
C THR A 227 -6.20 -7.07 10.19
N THR A 228 -6.46 -8.13 9.43
CA THR A 228 -7.15 -8.06 8.13
C THR A 228 -8.44 -7.22 8.17
N PHE A 229 -9.21 -7.29 9.25
CA PHE A 229 -10.40 -6.44 9.44
C PHE A 229 -10.12 -4.94 9.32
N SER A 230 -9.04 -4.46 9.95
CA SER A 230 -8.68 -3.04 9.97
C SER A 230 -8.03 -2.61 8.66
N THR A 231 -7.21 -3.46 8.04
CA THR A 231 -6.57 -3.15 6.74
C THR A 231 -7.59 -3.15 5.60
N GLU A 232 -8.55 -4.09 5.59
CA GLU A 232 -9.67 -4.12 4.64
C GLU A 232 -10.55 -2.86 4.76
N ILE A 233 -10.93 -2.46 5.98
CA ILE A 233 -11.71 -1.23 6.24
C ILE A 233 -10.96 0.01 5.73
N PHE A 234 -9.65 0.09 5.98
CA PHE A 234 -8.84 1.23 5.58
C PHE A 234 -8.61 1.29 4.06
N SER A 235 -8.39 0.15 3.40
CA SER A 235 -8.38 0.06 1.94
C SER A 235 -9.72 0.55 1.34
N LEU A 236 -10.86 0.11 1.90
CA LEU A 236 -12.18 0.55 1.42
C LEU A 236 -12.38 2.07 1.63
N LEU A 237 -11.94 2.61 2.78
CA LEU A 237 -11.99 4.05 3.04
C LEU A 237 -11.19 4.84 2.00
N ASN A 238 -9.98 4.39 1.66
CA ASN A 238 -9.15 5.03 0.63
C ASN A 238 -9.82 4.98 -0.75
N SER A 239 -10.43 3.85 -1.15
CA SER A 239 -11.21 3.76 -2.39
C SER A 239 -12.37 4.78 -2.42
N VAL A 240 -13.12 4.92 -1.32
CA VAL A 240 -14.22 5.90 -1.21
C VAL A 240 -13.70 7.34 -1.25
N ILE A 241 -12.55 7.64 -0.63
CA ILE A 241 -11.89 8.95 -0.71
C ILE A 241 -11.51 9.29 -2.16
N TYR A 242 -10.98 8.33 -2.94
CA TYR A 242 -10.66 8.54 -4.36
C TYR A 242 -11.89 8.89 -5.19
N PHE A 243 -13.00 8.14 -5.06
CA PHE A 243 -14.26 8.47 -5.74
C PHE A 243 -14.81 9.84 -5.32
N HIS A 244 -14.73 10.18 -4.03
CA HIS A 244 -15.15 11.49 -3.53
C HIS A 244 -14.31 12.63 -4.13
N LYS A 245 -12.98 12.46 -4.20
CA LYS A 245 -12.06 13.46 -4.75
C LYS A 245 -12.25 13.66 -6.26
N ALA A 246 -12.51 12.60 -7.02
CA ALA A 246 -12.90 12.73 -8.43
C ALA A 246 -14.16 13.61 -8.62
N ILE A 247 -15.17 13.42 -7.76
CA ILE A 247 -16.41 14.21 -7.79
C ILE A 247 -16.15 15.67 -7.36
N GLN A 248 -15.31 15.90 -6.34
CA GLN A 248 -14.91 17.26 -5.94
C GLN A 248 -14.22 18.02 -7.09
N GLU A 249 -13.30 17.39 -7.83
CA GLU A 249 -12.66 18.04 -8.98
C GLU A 249 -13.65 18.35 -10.11
N LEU A 250 -14.59 17.45 -10.42
CA LEU A 250 -15.67 17.74 -11.37
C LEU A 250 -16.59 18.88 -10.91
N GLN A 251 -16.85 19.02 -9.60
CA GLN A 251 -17.61 20.14 -9.05
C GLN A 251 -16.86 21.47 -9.18
N ARG A 252 -15.53 21.48 -9.00
CA ARG A 252 -14.69 22.67 -9.28
C ARG A 252 -14.70 23.01 -10.77
N ALA A 253 -14.62 22.01 -11.64
CA ALA A 253 -14.71 22.21 -13.09
C ALA A 253 -16.09 22.76 -13.51
N HIS A 254 -17.18 22.37 -12.83
CA HIS A 254 -18.51 22.94 -13.07
C HIS A 254 -18.61 24.41 -12.62
N ALA A 255 -18.05 24.75 -11.45
CA ALA A 255 -18.18 26.08 -10.86
C ALA A 255 -17.39 27.17 -11.62
N ASN A 256 -16.26 26.80 -12.24
CA ASN A 256 -15.31 27.75 -12.82
C ASN A 256 -15.40 27.91 -14.34
N ASN A 257 -16.05 26.98 -15.06
CA ASN A 257 -16.01 26.93 -16.53
C ASN A 257 -17.38 27.12 -17.18
N SER A 258 -17.37 27.43 -18.48
CA SER A 258 -18.59 27.40 -19.30
C SER A 258 -19.20 26.00 -19.35
N LEU A 259 -20.51 25.91 -19.62
CA LEU A 259 -21.20 24.62 -19.78
C LEU A 259 -20.55 23.73 -20.84
N ALA A 260 -20.03 24.31 -21.94
CA ALA A 260 -19.35 23.56 -22.99
C ALA A 260 -18.01 22.97 -22.51
N SER A 261 -17.19 23.78 -21.83
CA SER A 261 -15.94 23.34 -21.19
C SER A 261 -16.17 22.30 -20.07
N PHE A 262 -17.28 22.41 -19.34
CA PHE A 262 -17.69 21.43 -18.33
C PHE A 262 -18.12 20.10 -18.96
N LEU A 263 -18.96 20.11 -20.01
CA LEU A 263 -19.32 18.90 -20.75
C LEU A 263 -18.08 18.22 -21.34
N TYR A 264 -17.14 19.01 -21.89
CA TYR A 264 -15.85 18.48 -22.32
C TYR A 264 -15.04 17.86 -21.18
N SER A 265 -15.06 18.48 -19.99
CA SER A 265 -14.42 17.95 -18.79
C SER A 265 -15.05 16.63 -18.31
N ILE A 266 -16.37 16.45 -18.43
CA ILE A 266 -17.03 15.15 -18.20
C ILE A 266 -16.53 14.12 -19.21
N ILE A 267 -16.45 14.46 -20.51
CA ILE A 267 -15.96 13.55 -21.56
C ILE A 267 -14.51 13.15 -21.30
N GLY A 268 -13.64 14.09 -20.91
CA GLY A 268 -12.26 13.80 -20.53
C GLY A 268 -12.15 12.89 -19.30
N CYS A 269 -12.94 13.15 -18.26
CA CYS A 269 -12.96 12.34 -17.03
C CYS A 269 -13.47 10.92 -17.28
N VAL A 270 -14.69 10.77 -17.80
CA VAL A 270 -15.32 9.47 -18.07
C VAL A 270 -14.56 8.71 -19.15
N GLY A 271 -14.08 9.41 -20.19
CA GLY A 271 -13.26 8.82 -21.24
C GLY A 271 -11.94 8.26 -20.73
N THR A 272 -11.20 9.03 -19.92
CA THR A 272 -9.94 8.57 -19.31
C THR A 272 -10.17 7.34 -18.43
N PHE A 273 -11.22 7.37 -17.60
CA PHE A 273 -11.62 6.23 -16.76
C PHE A 273 -11.93 4.98 -17.59
N LEU A 274 -12.81 5.09 -18.59
CA LEU A 274 -13.22 3.95 -19.41
C LEU A 274 -12.06 3.36 -20.22
N VAL A 275 -11.22 4.21 -20.83
CA VAL A 275 -10.03 3.71 -21.57
C VAL A 275 -9.04 3.05 -20.61
N ALA A 276 -8.84 3.58 -19.41
CA ALA A 276 -7.95 2.97 -18.42
C ALA A 276 -8.45 1.59 -17.95
N VAL A 277 -9.74 1.44 -17.63
CA VAL A 277 -10.33 0.13 -17.26
C VAL A 277 -10.27 -0.88 -18.41
N VAL A 278 -10.56 -0.44 -19.64
CA VAL A 278 -10.49 -1.26 -20.85
C VAL A 278 -9.05 -1.74 -21.10
N LEU A 279 -8.05 -0.86 -21.01
CA LEU A 279 -6.64 -1.22 -21.15
C LEU A 279 -6.12 -2.09 -20.00
N ALA A 280 -6.53 -1.83 -18.76
CA ALA A 280 -6.20 -2.69 -17.61
C ALA A 280 -6.78 -4.10 -17.75
N SER A 281 -7.87 -4.27 -18.51
CA SER A 281 -8.45 -5.57 -18.84
C SER A 281 -7.72 -6.30 -19.98
N ALA A 282 -6.69 -5.72 -20.61
CA ALA A 282 -6.09 -6.25 -21.84
C ALA A 282 -5.47 -7.66 -21.70
N ASN A 283 -5.01 -8.04 -20.50
CA ASN A 283 -4.53 -9.40 -20.24
C ASN A 283 -5.60 -10.50 -20.45
N SER A 284 -6.89 -10.16 -20.31
CA SER A 284 -8.01 -11.07 -20.57
C SER A 284 -8.35 -11.24 -22.06
N TRP A 285 -7.84 -10.36 -22.93
CA TRP A 285 -8.24 -10.34 -24.33
C TRP A 285 -7.64 -11.51 -25.13
N PRO A 286 -8.41 -12.16 -26.01
CA PRO A 286 -7.88 -13.19 -26.93
C PRO A 286 -7.05 -12.59 -28.07
N VAL A 287 -7.02 -11.27 -28.21
CA VAL A 287 -6.29 -10.53 -29.25
C VAL A 287 -4.95 -10.02 -28.69
N PHE A 288 -3.96 -9.86 -29.57
CA PHE A 288 -2.57 -9.45 -29.30
C PHE A 288 -1.65 -10.50 -28.66
N HIS A 289 -0.36 -10.35 -28.92
CA HIS A 289 0.70 -11.18 -28.34
C HIS A 289 0.87 -10.88 -26.82
N ARG A 290 1.29 -11.89 -26.04
CA ARG A 290 1.42 -11.81 -24.56
C ARG A 290 2.10 -10.53 -24.07
N TYR A 291 3.26 -10.19 -24.63
CA TYR A 291 4.03 -8.99 -24.25
C TYR A 291 3.27 -7.68 -24.47
N VAL A 292 2.46 -7.58 -25.53
CA VAL A 292 1.66 -6.38 -25.82
C VAL A 292 0.52 -6.28 -24.81
N ARG A 293 -0.19 -7.37 -24.50
CA ARG A 293 -1.27 -7.36 -23.50
C ARG A 293 -0.77 -6.99 -22.10
N MET A 294 0.40 -7.50 -21.71
CA MET A 294 1.06 -7.19 -20.45
C MET A 294 1.41 -5.69 -20.38
N GLY A 295 2.07 -5.15 -21.41
CA GLY A 295 2.37 -3.71 -21.47
C GLY A 295 1.14 -2.81 -21.52
N LEU A 296 0.07 -3.19 -22.24
CA LEU A 296 -1.19 -2.43 -22.24
C LEU A 296 -1.86 -2.42 -20.86
N THR A 297 -1.76 -3.52 -20.12
CA THR A 297 -2.31 -3.64 -18.75
C THR A 297 -1.51 -2.78 -17.76
N GLU A 298 -0.17 -2.89 -17.79
CA GLU A 298 0.75 -2.15 -16.91
C GLU A 298 0.71 -0.64 -17.16
N TYR A 299 0.68 -0.20 -18.43
CA TYR A 299 0.69 1.21 -18.79
C TYR A 299 -0.70 1.80 -19.05
N ALA A 300 -1.78 1.10 -18.68
CA ALA A 300 -3.17 1.49 -18.93
C ALA A 300 -3.49 2.95 -18.55
N ALA A 301 -3.13 3.36 -17.33
CA ALA A 301 -3.36 4.72 -16.85
C ALA A 301 -2.54 5.77 -17.61
N ALA A 302 -1.25 5.50 -17.86
CA ALA A 302 -0.36 6.42 -18.57
C ALA A 302 -0.78 6.63 -20.04
N ILE A 303 -1.12 5.55 -20.74
CA ILE A 303 -1.61 5.59 -22.13
C ILE A 303 -2.93 6.38 -22.21
N SER A 304 -3.85 6.14 -21.28
CA SER A 304 -5.14 6.85 -21.23
C SER A 304 -4.96 8.36 -21.07
N ILE A 305 -4.07 8.77 -20.17
CA ILE A 305 -3.79 10.19 -19.93
C ILE A 305 -3.12 10.84 -21.14
N ILE A 306 -2.11 10.21 -21.74
CA ILE A 306 -1.45 10.72 -22.96
C ILE A 306 -2.48 10.88 -24.10
N LEU A 307 -3.40 9.92 -24.25
CA LEU A 307 -4.46 9.97 -25.25
C LEU A 307 -5.42 11.15 -25.02
N PHE A 308 -5.90 11.37 -23.79
CA PHE A 308 -6.83 12.47 -23.49
C PHE A 308 -6.15 13.85 -23.36
N ILE A 309 -4.83 13.93 -23.16
CA ILE A 309 -4.03 15.16 -23.38
C ILE A 309 -3.88 15.44 -24.89
N GLY A 310 -3.76 14.40 -25.72
CA GLY A 310 -3.61 14.50 -27.16
C GLY A 310 -4.87 15.00 -27.89
N ILE A 311 -6.05 14.47 -27.54
CA ILE A 311 -7.34 14.80 -28.19
C ILE A 311 -7.61 16.32 -28.33
N PRO A 312 -7.45 17.17 -27.29
CA PRO A 312 -7.60 18.63 -27.41
C PRO A 312 -6.82 19.28 -28.56
N HIS A 313 -5.65 18.74 -28.88
CA HIS A 313 -4.74 19.30 -29.88
C HIS A 313 -5.13 18.91 -31.32
N ILE A 314 -6.12 18.02 -31.50
CA ILE A 314 -6.56 17.51 -32.79
C ILE A 314 -7.98 18.04 -33.09
N GLY A 315 -8.04 19.27 -33.61
CA GLY A 315 -9.27 19.87 -34.16
C GLY A 315 -9.71 21.17 -33.49
N GLU A 316 -10.97 21.56 -33.74
CA GLU A 316 -11.57 22.83 -33.28
C GLU A 316 -11.73 22.93 -31.75
N LEU A 317 -11.58 21.80 -31.04
CA LEU A 317 -11.65 21.67 -29.58
C LEU A 317 -10.57 22.47 -28.82
N ASN A 318 -9.48 22.86 -29.49
CA ASN A 318 -8.44 23.73 -28.92
C ASN A 318 -8.95 25.16 -28.60
N SER A 319 -10.15 25.53 -29.07
CA SER A 319 -10.81 26.79 -28.73
C SER A 319 -11.56 26.77 -27.39
N LEU A 320 -11.79 25.59 -26.81
CA LEU A 320 -12.45 25.46 -25.51
C LEU A 320 -11.44 25.69 -24.39
N ASP A 321 -11.78 26.59 -23.48
CA ASP A 321 -10.99 26.80 -22.27
C ASP A 321 -11.05 25.54 -21.39
N GLN A 322 -9.88 25.13 -20.89
CA GLN A 322 -9.67 23.90 -20.14
C GLN A 322 -8.81 24.21 -18.93
N GLN A 323 -9.31 23.89 -17.73
CA GLN A 323 -8.49 23.95 -16.54
C GLN A 323 -7.36 22.93 -16.63
N ARG A 324 -6.14 23.44 -16.69
CA ARG A 324 -4.89 22.66 -16.71
C ARG A 324 -4.20 22.74 -15.37
N LEU A 325 -3.32 21.79 -15.13
CA LEU A 325 -2.53 21.73 -13.92
C LEU A 325 -1.69 23.01 -13.74
N PRO A 326 -1.80 23.73 -12.61
CA PRO A 326 -0.95 24.88 -12.33
C PRO A 326 0.51 24.43 -12.15
N ILE A 327 1.41 25.11 -12.85
CA ILE A 327 2.84 24.82 -12.86
C ILE A 327 3.67 26.10 -12.71
N SER A 328 4.73 26.03 -11.92
CA SER A 328 5.80 27.03 -11.95
C SER A 328 6.76 26.73 -13.10
N THR A 329 7.15 27.76 -13.86
CA THR A 329 8.09 27.64 -14.98
C THR A 329 9.55 27.58 -14.56
N ASP A 330 9.82 28.01 -13.33
CA ASP A 330 11.13 28.05 -12.70
C ASP A 330 11.11 27.23 -11.41
N PHE A 331 12.28 26.82 -10.91
CA PHE A 331 12.40 26.11 -9.62
C PHE A 331 12.19 27.10 -8.45
N GLN A 332 10.94 27.50 -8.26
CA GLN A 332 10.47 28.36 -7.18
C GLN A 332 9.22 27.75 -6.54
N PRO A 333 8.99 27.99 -5.24
CA PRO A 333 7.73 27.67 -4.58
C PRO A 333 6.53 28.23 -5.33
N THR A 334 5.40 27.52 -5.25
CA THR A 334 4.16 27.86 -5.94
C THR A 334 3.58 29.20 -5.48
N LEU A 335 3.76 29.58 -4.21
CA LEU A 335 3.26 30.83 -3.65
C LEU A 335 4.02 32.06 -4.23
N PRO A 336 3.37 33.01 -4.93
CA PRO A 336 4.03 34.07 -5.70
C PRO A 336 4.81 35.12 -4.87
N GLY A 337 4.76 35.05 -3.53
CA GLY A 337 5.57 35.87 -2.62
C GLY A 337 6.88 35.23 -2.15
N ARG A 338 7.18 33.98 -2.54
CA ARG A 338 8.21 33.17 -1.87
C ARG A 338 9.28 32.64 -2.82
N THR A 339 10.50 33.17 -2.72
CA THR A 339 11.63 32.81 -3.60
C THR A 339 12.50 31.63 -3.10
N GLN A 340 12.25 31.10 -1.89
CA GLN A 340 13.03 30.01 -1.30
C GLN A 340 12.13 28.95 -0.68
N PHE A 341 12.38 27.67 -1.00
CA PHE A 341 11.72 26.51 -0.38
C PHE A 341 11.97 26.40 1.14
N PHE A 342 13.06 26.96 1.64
CA PHE A 342 13.36 26.95 3.08
C PHE A 342 12.32 27.76 3.88
N VAL A 343 11.72 27.19 4.93
CA VAL A 343 10.70 27.86 5.77
C VAL A 343 11.38 28.59 6.93
N ARG A 344 11.05 29.87 7.16
CA ARG A 344 11.52 30.66 8.32
C ARG A 344 10.71 30.31 9.57
N PHE A 345 10.74 29.03 9.98
CA PHE A 345 9.89 28.48 11.04
C PHE A 345 10.07 29.13 12.42
N TRP A 346 11.20 29.80 12.66
CA TRP A 346 11.51 30.52 13.90
C TRP A 346 10.76 31.84 14.09
N GLU A 347 10.02 32.33 13.09
CA GLU A 347 9.25 33.59 13.20
C GLU A 347 7.88 33.39 13.86
N LEU A 348 7.47 32.13 14.08
CA LEU A 348 6.22 31.79 14.74
C LEU A 348 6.29 32.02 16.27
N PRO A 349 5.27 32.63 16.91
CA PRO A 349 5.27 32.80 18.36
C PRO A 349 5.26 31.46 19.11
N LEU A 350 6.07 31.37 20.18
CA LEU A 350 6.32 30.15 20.96
C LEU A 350 5.06 29.37 21.38
N GLY A 351 3.96 30.06 21.71
CA GLY A 351 2.69 29.41 22.07
C GLY A 351 2.11 28.56 20.93
N TRP A 352 2.28 29.00 19.68
CA TRP A 352 1.81 28.27 18.49
C TRP A 352 2.74 27.15 18.08
N CYS A 353 4.05 27.25 18.38
CA CYS A 353 4.97 26.12 18.28
C CYS A 353 4.49 24.96 19.17
N PHE A 354 4.16 25.22 20.44
CA PHE A 354 3.60 24.18 21.32
C PHE A 354 2.21 23.70 20.87
N ALA A 355 1.35 24.58 20.35
CA ALA A 355 0.04 24.19 19.80
C ALA A 355 0.16 23.24 18.59
N ALA A 356 1.18 23.42 17.74
CA ALA A 356 1.48 22.57 16.58
C ALA A 356 1.83 21.11 16.95
N MET A 357 2.09 20.83 18.24
CA MET A 357 2.29 19.46 18.73
C MET A 357 1.03 18.58 18.56
N ILE A 358 -0.18 19.16 18.65
CA ILE A 358 -1.44 18.40 18.49
C ILE A 358 -1.62 17.89 17.06
N PRO A 359 -1.60 18.75 16.00
CA PRO A 359 -1.60 18.26 14.62
C PRO A 359 -0.35 17.44 14.29
N GLY A 360 0.82 17.74 14.87
CA GLY A 360 2.01 16.89 14.72
C GLY A 360 1.82 15.46 15.26
N LEU A 361 1.08 15.28 16.35
CA LEU A 361 0.73 13.95 16.90
C LEU A 361 -0.23 13.21 15.96
N ILE A 362 -1.20 13.92 15.38
CA ILE A 362 -2.13 13.36 14.39
C ILE A 362 -1.37 12.89 13.14
N ILE A 363 -0.47 13.74 12.60
CA ILE A 363 0.42 13.36 11.48
C ILE A 363 1.22 12.11 11.85
N THR A 364 1.79 12.06 13.06
CA THR A 364 2.56 10.89 13.53
C THR A 364 1.74 9.62 13.52
N ILE A 365 0.52 9.64 14.07
CA ILE A 365 -0.36 8.46 14.14
C ILE A 365 -0.74 7.99 12.72
N LEU A 366 -1.08 8.92 11.83
CA LEU A 366 -1.40 8.60 10.44
C LEU A 366 -0.20 8.01 9.69
N PHE A 367 0.96 8.66 9.76
CA PHE A 367 2.14 8.28 9.00
C PHE A 367 2.75 6.97 9.49
N PHE A 368 2.75 6.75 10.81
CA PHE A 368 3.09 5.47 11.42
C PHE A 368 2.14 4.35 10.93
N PHE A 369 0.82 4.56 10.98
CA PHE A 369 -0.12 3.53 10.52
C PHE A 369 0.01 3.23 9.02
N ASP A 370 0.14 4.26 8.18
CA ASP A 370 0.20 4.10 6.74
C ASP A 370 1.49 3.41 6.27
N VAL A 371 2.65 3.72 6.88
CA VAL A 371 3.89 3.00 6.56
C VAL A 371 3.84 1.56 7.06
N GLU A 372 3.36 1.32 8.29
CA GLU A 372 3.24 -0.01 8.88
C GLU A 372 2.35 -0.92 8.03
N VAL A 373 1.13 -0.47 7.68
CA VAL A 373 0.21 -1.24 6.83
C VAL A 373 0.79 -1.42 5.42
N SER A 374 1.40 -0.38 4.83
CA SER A 374 2.02 -0.47 3.50
C SER A 374 3.18 -1.47 3.47
N THR A 375 4.02 -1.51 4.50
CA THR A 375 5.12 -2.48 4.62
C THR A 375 4.58 -3.89 4.87
N ILE A 376 3.60 -4.09 5.76
CA ILE A 376 2.95 -5.40 5.96
C ILE A 376 2.33 -5.93 4.66
N CYS A 377 1.65 -5.07 3.87
CA CYS A 377 1.10 -5.44 2.57
C CYS A 377 2.17 -5.77 1.52
N ALA A 378 3.36 -5.18 1.60
CA ALA A 378 4.51 -5.54 0.76
C ALA A 378 5.26 -6.79 1.23
N THR A 379 5.10 -7.21 2.51
CA THR A 379 5.80 -8.36 3.11
C THR A 379 4.93 -9.58 3.37
N VAL A 380 3.73 -9.64 2.77
CA VAL A 380 2.83 -10.81 2.88
C VAL A 380 3.55 -12.09 2.46
N SER A 381 3.34 -13.18 3.21
CA SER A 381 4.00 -14.48 3.00
C SER A 381 3.86 -15.05 1.58
N ARG A 382 2.79 -14.70 0.85
CA ARG A 382 2.58 -14.96 -0.59
C ARG A 382 3.77 -14.59 -1.48
N TYR A 383 4.58 -13.62 -1.09
CA TYR A 383 5.74 -13.14 -1.84
C TYR A 383 7.04 -13.91 -1.57
N ASN A 384 7.05 -14.85 -0.60
CA ASN A 384 8.18 -15.70 -0.23
C ASN A 384 9.51 -14.92 -0.08
N LEU A 385 9.46 -13.83 0.68
CA LEU A 385 10.64 -12.99 0.96
C LEU A 385 11.74 -13.76 1.68
N ARG A 386 12.99 -13.49 1.30
CA ARG A 386 14.21 -14.16 1.79
C ARG A 386 14.96 -13.33 2.82
N LYS A 387 14.88 -11.99 2.76
CA LYS A 387 15.56 -11.08 3.68
C LYS A 387 14.64 -10.71 4.86
N PRO A 388 15.17 -10.59 6.08
CA PRO A 388 14.40 -10.09 7.22
C PRO A 388 14.09 -8.60 7.05
N GLY A 389 12.83 -8.21 7.23
CA GLY A 389 12.40 -6.81 7.26
C GLY A 389 12.98 -6.03 8.46
N GLY A 390 13.02 -4.70 8.35
CA GLY A 390 13.57 -3.80 9.40
C GLY A 390 12.65 -2.61 9.69
N TYR A 391 11.41 -2.92 10.03
CA TYR A 391 10.29 -1.98 10.16
C TYR A 391 10.56 -0.81 11.12
N ALA A 392 11.20 -1.05 12.28
CA ALA A 392 11.48 0.01 13.25
C ALA A 392 12.50 1.04 12.72
N TRP A 393 13.42 0.60 11.86
CA TRP A 393 14.32 1.52 11.15
C TRP A 393 13.58 2.36 10.11
N ASP A 394 12.61 1.79 9.41
CA ASP A 394 11.83 2.51 8.38
C ASP A 394 10.92 3.58 8.99
N VAL A 395 10.34 3.33 10.17
CA VAL A 395 9.63 4.35 10.97
C VAL A 395 10.58 5.48 11.42
N ALA A 396 11.81 5.16 11.83
CA ALA A 396 12.80 6.18 12.21
C ALA A 396 13.22 7.04 11.00
N LEU A 397 13.35 6.42 9.83
CA LEU A 397 13.67 7.11 8.57
C LEU A 397 12.51 7.99 8.10
N LEU A 398 11.26 7.53 8.23
CA LEU A 398 10.06 8.32 7.96
C LEU A 398 9.98 9.56 8.86
N GLY A 399 10.36 9.44 10.14
CA GLY A 399 10.50 10.60 11.03
C GLY A 399 11.51 11.61 10.51
N PHE A 400 12.67 11.15 10.02
CA PHE A 400 13.70 12.00 9.44
C PHE A 400 13.22 12.70 8.15
N THR A 401 12.63 11.98 7.20
CA THR A 401 12.11 12.58 5.95
C THR A 401 10.98 13.57 6.22
N THR A 402 10.06 13.24 7.13
CA THR A 402 8.95 14.14 7.52
C THR A 402 9.47 15.46 8.10
N GLY A 403 10.44 15.41 9.02
CA GLY A 403 11.05 16.62 9.58
C GLY A 403 11.81 17.45 8.54
N PHE A 404 12.52 16.79 7.63
CA PHE A 404 13.24 17.44 6.54
C PHE A 404 12.29 18.14 5.55
N CYS A 405 11.19 17.50 5.16
CA CYS A 405 10.14 18.09 4.33
C CYS A 405 9.49 19.32 4.99
N GLY A 406 9.26 19.28 6.31
CA GLY A 406 8.77 20.43 7.07
C GLY A 406 9.69 21.65 6.98
N ILE A 407 11.00 21.46 7.13
CA ILE A 407 12.02 22.53 7.01
C ILE A 407 12.11 23.06 5.58
N LEU A 408 12.05 22.16 4.58
CA LEU A 408 12.03 22.49 3.15
C LEU A 408 10.66 22.98 2.64
N GLY A 409 9.65 23.10 3.51
CA GLY A 409 8.34 23.60 3.12
C GLY A 409 7.66 22.82 2.00
N ILE A 410 7.84 21.50 1.97
CA ILE A 410 7.22 20.59 1.01
C ILE A 410 6.32 19.59 1.77
N PRO A 411 5.24 19.07 1.16
CA PRO A 411 4.32 18.18 1.85
C PRO A 411 5.02 16.84 2.12
N PRO A 412 5.12 16.37 3.36
CA PRO A 412 5.87 15.16 3.68
C PRO A 412 5.20 13.91 3.08
N ALA A 413 6.01 12.97 2.61
CA ALA A 413 5.55 11.74 1.97
C ALA A 413 5.46 10.55 2.96
N ASN A 414 4.45 9.71 2.81
CA ASN A 414 4.19 8.52 3.63
C ASN A 414 3.91 7.26 2.78
N GLY A 415 3.72 6.11 3.42
CA GLY A 415 3.58 4.81 2.76
C GLY A 415 2.34 4.68 1.88
N LEU A 416 2.50 4.22 0.64
CA LEU A 416 1.41 4.16 -0.35
C LEU A 416 0.80 2.75 -0.47
N LEU A 417 -0.35 2.57 0.18
CA LEU A 417 -1.01 1.26 0.34
C LEU A 417 -1.30 0.47 -0.95
N PRO A 418 -1.85 1.04 -2.04
CA PRO A 418 -2.08 0.25 -3.26
C PRO A 418 -0.79 0.03 -4.06
N GLN A 419 0.20 0.92 -3.94
CA GLN A 419 1.40 0.87 -4.77
C GLN A 419 2.46 -0.10 -4.24
N ALA A 420 2.62 -0.23 -2.92
CA ALA A 420 3.58 -1.17 -2.33
C ALA A 420 3.33 -2.66 -2.67
N PRO A 421 2.09 -3.21 -2.65
CA PRO A 421 1.82 -4.56 -3.11
C PRO A 421 1.94 -4.68 -4.64
N LEU A 422 1.46 -3.69 -5.42
CA LEU A 422 1.66 -3.67 -6.88
C LEU A 422 3.15 -3.66 -7.26
N HIS A 423 4.00 -3.01 -6.46
CA HIS A 423 5.44 -3.05 -6.64
C HIS A 423 5.99 -4.45 -6.40
N SER A 424 5.61 -5.09 -5.29
CA SER A 424 6.01 -6.45 -4.96
C SER A 424 5.54 -7.45 -6.04
N GLU A 425 4.33 -7.29 -6.58
CA GLU A 425 3.81 -8.09 -7.69
C GLU A 425 4.57 -7.86 -9.01
N SER A 426 4.95 -6.61 -9.33
CA SER A 426 5.74 -6.30 -10.54
C SER A 426 7.17 -6.88 -10.51
N LEU A 427 7.66 -7.29 -9.33
CA LEU A 427 8.96 -7.91 -9.11
C LEU A 427 8.89 -9.42 -8.88
N LEU A 428 7.69 -10.01 -8.99
CA LEU A 428 7.45 -11.42 -8.82
C LEU A 428 8.01 -12.21 -10.01
N HIS A 429 8.78 -13.25 -9.71
CA HIS A 429 9.25 -14.22 -10.69
C HIS A 429 9.00 -15.65 -10.21
N ASN A 430 8.94 -16.58 -11.16
CA ASN A 430 8.89 -18.00 -10.86
C ASN A 430 10.34 -18.51 -10.71
N GLU A 431 10.63 -19.20 -9.62
CA GLU A 431 11.81 -20.07 -9.49
C GLU A 431 11.37 -21.53 -9.53
N GLU A 432 12.09 -22.34 -10.29
CA GLU A 432 11.91 -23.80 -10.32
C GLU A 432 12.87 -24.43 -9.30
N ILE A 433 12.32 -25.02 -8.24
CA ILE A 433 13.09 -25.78 -7.26
C ILE A 433 12.91 -27.26 -7.58
N VAL A 434 14.01 -27.96 -7.85
CA VAL A 434 14.03 -29.41 -7.98
C VAL A 434 14.11 -30.01 -6.57
N LEU A 435 13.04 -30.69 -6.15
CA LEU A 435 12.97 -31.43 -4.89
C LEU A 435 13.84 -32.69 -4.97
N GLU A 436 14.22 -33.25 -3.81
CA GLU A 436 15.04 -34.47 -3.74
C GLU A 436 14.39 -35.68 -4.43
N ASP A 437 13.05 -35.70 -4.53
CA ASP A 437 12.26 -36.72 -5.23
C ASP A 437 12.22 -36.51 -6.78
N GLY A 438 12.92 -35.50 -7.30
CA GLY A 438 12.99 -35.18 -8.74
C GLY A 438 11.78 -34.42 -9.29
N THR A 439 10.82 -34.05 -8.44
CA THR A 439 9.70 -33.17 -8.79
C THR A 439 10.15 -31.70 -8.85
N VAL A 440 9.65 -30.95 -9.84
CA VAL A 440 9.92 -29.52 -9.99
C VAL A 440 8.77 -28.73 -9.38
N GLU A 441 9.00 -28.03 -8.28
CA GLU A 441 8.04 -27.11 -7.68
C GLU A 441 8.33 -25.68 -8.14
N VAL A 442 7.31 -25.00 -8.67
CA VAL A 442 7.43 -23.62 -9.15
C VAL A 442 7.02 -22.66 -8.05
N ILE A 443 7.99 -22.15 -7.29
CA ILE A 443 7.74 -21.18 -6.23
C ILE A 443 7.81 -19.77 -6.79
N ARG A 444 6.81 -18.94 -6.48
CA ARG A 444 6.82 -17.51 -6.78
C ARG A 444 7.59 -16.77 -5.69
N THR A 445 8.65 -16.07 -6.08
CA THR A 445 9.51 -15.27 -5.20
C THR A 445 9.65 -13.86 -5.77
N VAL A 446 9.93 -12.88 -4.90
CA VAL A 446 10.13 -11.48 -5.31
C VAL A 446 11.62 -11.15 -5.37
N HIS A 447 12.05 -10.45 -6.42
CA HIS A 447 13.39 -9.87 -6.47
C HIS A 447 13.54 -8.73 -5.44
N GLU A 448 14.18 -9.00 -4.30
CA GLU A 448 14.46 -8.03 -3.23
C GLU A 448 15.67 -7.14 -3.58
N GLN A 449 15.42 -5.94 -4.12
CA GLN A 449 16.46 -5.02 -4.61
C GLN A 449 16.08 -3.54 -4.43
N ARG A 450 17.03 -2.63 -4.65
CA ARG A 450 16.87 -1.16 -4.48
C ARG A 450 16.75 -0.37 -5.78
N TRP A 451 17.14 -0.95 -6.91
CA TRP A 451 17.17 -0.27 -8.20
C TRP A 451 15.79 0.19 -8.68
N SER A 452 14.73 -0.61 -8.50
CA SER A 452 13.37 -0.19 -8.89
C SER A 452 12.95 1.09 -8.16
N HIS A 453 13.09 1.10 -6.83
CA HIS A 453 12.73 2.25 -6.00
C HIS A 453 13.58 3.46 -6.39
N LEU A 454 14.90 3.29 -6.45
CA LEU A 454 15.82 4.37 -6.79
C LEU A 454 15.56 4.95 -8.18
N LEU A 455 15.34 4.11 -9.20
CA LEU A 455 15.10 4.56 -10.58
C LEU A 455 13.77 5.29 -10.71
N HIS A 456 12.67 4.80 -10.11
CA HIS A 456 11.41 5.52 -10.17
C HIS A 456 11.46 6.84 -9.38
N ALA A 457 12.16 6.88 -8.24
CA ALA A 457 12.26 8.09 -7.43
C ALA A 457 13.15 9.16 -8.08
N ILE A 458 14.25 8.76 -8.73
CA ILE A 458 15.04 9.64 -9.62
C ILE A 458 14.18 10.11 -10.80
N GLY A 459 13.39 9.20 -11.39
CA GLY A 459 12.42 9.54 -12.44
C GLY A 459 11.46 10.64 -12.01
N ILE A 460 10.80 10.49 -10.87
CA ILE A 460 9.90 11.51 -10.31
C ILE A 460 10.64 12.81 -10.01
N LEU A 461 11.84 12.74 -9.40
CA LEU A 461 12.64 13.94 -9.12
C LEU A 461 13.03 14.69 -10.41
N ALA A 462 13.26 13.99 -11.53
CA ALA A 462 13.56 14.63 -12.80
C ALA A 462 12.41 15.53 -13.29
N PHE A 463 11.15 15.24 -12.94
CA PHE A 463 9.99 16.06 -13.32
C PHE A 463 9.93 17.44 -12.65
N VAL A 464 10.77 17.68 -11.63
CA VAL A 464 11.02 19.03 -11.07
C VAL A 464 11.73 19.94 -12.10
N SER A 465 12.38 19.36 -13.12
CA SER A 465 13.02 20.10 -14.20
C SER A 465 12.01 20.94 -15.02
N PRO A 466 12.27 22.23 -15.32
CA PRO A 466 11.36 23.11 -16.06
C PRO A 466 10.82 22.55 -17.38
N GLN A 467 11.62 21.78 -18.13
CA GLN A 467 11.18 21.20 -19.40
C GLN A 467 10.14 20.07 -19.20
N LEU A 468 10.29 19.27 -18.14
CA LEU A 468 9.37 18.18 -17.82
C LEU A 468 8.14 18.68 -17.05
N MET A 469 8.29 19.71 -16.21
CA MET A 469 7.17 20.38 -15.57
C MET A 469 6.20 21.00 -16.60
N LYS A 470 6.72 21.56 -17.70
CA LYS A 470 5.88 22.03 -18.83
C LYS A 470 5.04 20.93 -19.48
N LEU A 471 5.48 19.67 -19.47
CA LEU A 471 4.68 18.55 -19.95
C LEU A 471 3.52 18.24 -18.99
N LEU A 472 3.76 18.32 -17.67
CA LEU A 472 2.72 18.17 -16.65
C LEU A 472 1.65 19.25 -16.75
N GLY A 473 2.04 20.50 -17.01
CA GLY A 473 1.11 21.64 -17.23
C GLY A 473 0.25 21.55 -18.50
N LEU A 474 0.48 20.58 -19.39
CA LEU A 474 -0.45 20.28 -20.48
C LEU A 474 -1.65 19.43 -20.02
N THR A 475 -1.59 18.83 -18.82
CA THR A 475 -2.61 17.91 -18.32
C THR A 475 -3.86 18.65 -17.84
N PRO A 476 -5.06 18.38 -18.41
CA PRO A 476 -6.30 18.92 -17.90
C PRO A 476 -6.66 18.30 -16.54
N THR A 477 -7.18 19.10 -15.59
CA THR A 477 -7.61 18.60 -14.27
C THR A 477 -8.77 17.61 -14.37
N SER A 478 -9.57 17.70 -15.43
CA SER A 478 -10.63 16.74 -15.76
C SER A 478 -10.12 15.33 -16.08
N VAL A 479 -8.95 15.21 -16.70
CA VAL A 479 -8.28 13.92 -16.97
C VAL A 479 -7.78 13.30 -15.66
N LEU A 480 -7.29 14.13 -14.73
CA LEU A 480 -6.89 13.73 -13.37
C LEU A 480 -8.08 13.24 -12.54
N ALA A 481 -9.27 13.83 -12.70
CA ALA A 481 -10.49 13.34 -12.08
C ALA A 481 -10.87 11.93 -12.60
N GLY A 482 -10.69 11.67 -13.90
CA GLY A 482 -10.88 10.34 -14.50
C GLY A 482 -9.88 9.30 -13.95
N LEU A 483 -8.64 9.72 -13.72
CA LEU A 483 -7.63 8.90 -13.05
C LEU A 483 -7.99 8.62 -11.57
N PHE A 484 -8.54 9.60 -10.83
CA PHE A 484 -9.05 9.35 -9.48
C PHE A 484 -10.16 8.27 -9.46
N LEU A 485 -11.07 8.27 -10.44
CA LEU A 485 -12.07 7.19 -10.58
C LEU A 485 -11.41 5.83 -10.84
N PHE A 486 -10.40 5.78 -11.73
CA PHE A 486 -9.67 4.55 -12.04
C PHE A 486 -8.93 3.99 -10.82
N MET A 487 -8.22 4.83 -10.07
CA MET A 487 -7.51 4.40 -8.85
C MET A 487 -8.48 3.98 -7.73
N GLY A 488 -9.63 4.64 -7.62
CA GLY A 488 -10.71 4.22 -6.73
C GLY A 488 -11.28 2.84 -7.07
N GLU A 489 -11.46 2.55 -8.37
CA GLU A 489 -11.91 1.25 -8.87
C GLU A 489 -10.87 0.15 -8.63
N GLN A 490 -9.60 0.36 -9.00
CA GLN A 490 -8.52 -0.61 -8.78
C GLN A 490 -8.31 -0.92 -7.30
N SER A 491 -8.36 0.11 -6.43
CA SER A 491 -8.29 -0.07 -4.98
C SER A 491 -9.52 -0.80 -4.40
N LEU A 492 -10.68 -0.71 -5.07
CA LEU A 492 -11.91 -1.39 -4.66
C LEU A 492 -11.98 -2.84 -5.15
N SER A 493 -11.52 -3.13 -6.38
CA SER A 493 -11.57 -4.48 -6.97
C SER A 493 -10.58 -5.46 -6.33
N VAL A 494 -9.45 -4.98 -5.81
CA VAL A 494 -8.51 -5.80 -5.01
C VAL A 494 -9.03 -6.08 -3.59
N ASN A 495 -10.01 -5.32 -3.08
CA ASN A 495 -10.45 -5.43 -1.69
C ASN A 495 -11.45 -6.59 -1.47
N PRO A 496 -11.16 -7.56 -0.57
CA PRO A 496 -12.07 -8.68 -0.29
C PRO A 496 -13.47 -8.27 0.21
N ILE A 497 -13.64 -7.08 0.79
CA ILE A 497 -14.96 -6.56 1.19
C ILE A 497 -15.88 -6.44 -0.04
N LEU A 498 -15.38 -6.05 -1.22
CA LEU A 498 -16.21 -5.90 -2.41
C LEU A 498 -16.91 -7.21 -2.77
N TYR A 499 -16.14 -8.30 -2.92
CA TYR A 499 -16.68 -9.61 -3.24
C TYR A 499 -17.66 -10.09 -2.16
N ARG A 500 -17.29 -9.97 -0.87
CA ARG A 500 -18.18 -10.34 0.24
C ARG A 500 -19.43 -9.46 0.35
N PHE A 501 -19.44 -8.26 -0.23
CA PHE A 501 -20.61 -7.38 -0.31
C PHE A 501 -21.49 -7.74 -1.50
N LEU A 502 -20.90 -8.08 -2.66
CA LEU A 502 -21.61 -8.66 -3.80
C LEU A 502 -22.27 -10.00 -3.44
N ASP A 503 -21.64 -10.81 -2.56
CA ASP A 503 -22.24 -12.01 -2.00
C ASP A 503 -23.51 -11.73 -1.16
N VAL A 504 -23.65 -10.55 -0.54
CA VAL A 504 -24.90 -10.16 0.17
C VAL A 504 -26.04 -9.89 -0.82
N LEU A 505 -25.71 -9.42 -2.03
CA LEU A 505 -26.67 -9.12 -3.09
C LEU A 505 -26.98 -10.34 -3.98
N THR A 506 -26.17 -11.40 -3.89
CA THR A 506 -26.25 -12.61 -4.72
C THR A 506 -27.23 -13.62 -4.08
N PRO A 507 -28.14 -14.24 -4.85
CA PRO A 507 -29.08 -15.22 -4.30
C PRO A 507 -28.34 -16.46 -3.75
N THR A 508 -28.86 -17.02 -2.66
CA THR A 508 -28.20 -18.11 -1.92
C THR A 508 -28.02 -19.42 -2.70
N SER A 509 -28.67 -19.56 -3.85
CA SER A 509 -28.53 -20.71 -4.76
C SER A 509 -27.26 -20.68 -5.63
N THR A 510 -26.62 -19.52 -5.79
CA THR A 510 -25.41 -19.34 -6.62
C THR A 510 -24.17 -18.99 -5.81
N LEU A 511 -24.26 -18.98 -4.49
CA LEU A 511 -23.10 -18.76 -3.62
C LEU A 511 -22.10 -19.92 -3.73
N PRO A 512 -20.78 -19.67 -3.59
CA PRO A 512 -19.77 -20.73 -3.53
C PRO A 512 -20.02 -21.70 -2.36
N ARG A 513 -19.33 -22.85 -2.33
CA ARG A 513 -19.46 -23.77 -1.19
C ARG A 513 -18.74 -23.21 0.04
N ILE A 514 -19.40 -23.25 1.19
CA ILE A 514 -18.84 -22.83 2.48
C ILE A 514 -17.69 -23.79 2.85
N PRO A 515 -16.52 -23.30 3.34
CA PRO A 515 -15.50 -24.15 3.94
C PRO A 515 -16.04 -24.92 5.15
N GLU A 516 -15.50 -26.12 5.39
CA GLU A 516 -15.98 -26.99 6.48
C GLU A 516 -15.86 -26.30 7.87
N GLY A 517 -16.97 -26.25 8.61
CA GLY A 517 -17.02 -25.70 9.97
C GLY A 517 -17.84 -24.40 10.17
N LEU A 518 -18.57 -23.91 9.15
CA LEU A 518 -19.43 -22.73 9.25
C LEU A 518 -20.91 -23.09 9.04
N HIS A 519 -21.76 -22.84 10.05
CA HIS A 519 -23.19 -23.19 10.04
C HIS A 519 -24.11 -22.22 9.27
N GLY A 520 -23.58 -21.28 8.49
CA GLY A 520 -24.38 -20.46 7.57
C GLY A 520 -23.80 -19.07 7.23
N TYR A 521 -24.25 -18.52 6.11
CA TYR A 521 -23.80 -17.25 5.55
C TYR A 521 -24.16 -16.00 6.37
N GLN A 522 -25.19 -16.06 7.22
CA GLN A 522 -25.67 -14.89 7.99
C GLN A 522 -24.57 -14.23 8.84
N GLY A 523 -23.69 -15.03 9.45
CA GLY A 523 -22.55 -14.50 10.23
C GLY A 523 -21.48 -13.82 9.39
N ILE A 524 -21.37 -14.15 8.10
CA ILE A 524 -20.49 -13.49 7.13
C ILE A 524 -21.12 -12.17 6.67
N HIS A 525 -22.38 -12.21 6.22
CA HIS A 525 -23.08 -11.01 5.76
C HIS A 525 -23.21 -9.93 6.84
N LEU A 526 -23.54 -10.29 8.08
CA LEU A 526 -23.63 -9.33 9.20
C LEU A 526 -22.28 -8.66 9.50
N TYR A 527 -21.17 -9.40 9.37
CA TYR A 527 -19.82 -8.88 9.53
C TYR A 527 -19.44 -7.94 8.38
N THR A 528 -19.73 -8.30 7.13
CA THR A 528 -19.46 -7.43 5.98
C THR A 528 -20.28 -6.14 6.07
N LEU A 529 -21.56 -6.23 6.48
CA LEU A 529 -22.40 -5.07 6.74
C LEU A 529 -21.80 -4.18 7.84
N LEU A 530 -21.31 -4.77 8.94
CA LEU A 530 -20.62 -4.03 10.00
C LEU A 530 -19.37 -3.30 9.46
N GLN A 531 -18.56 -3.94 8.61
CA GLN A 531 -17.40 -3.29 7.97
C GLN A 531 -17.83 -2.08 7.12
N VAL A 532 -18.84 -2.24 6.26
CA VAL A 532 -19.34 -1.16 5.39
C VAL A 532 -19.92 0.00 6.23
N VAL A 533 -20.69 -0.29 7.28
CA VAL A 533 -21.24 0.72 8.19
C VAL A 533 -20.14 1.46 8.95
N VAL A 534 -19.12 0.76 9.45
CA VAL A 534 -17.96 1.37 10.12
C VAL A 534 -17.18 2.25 9.15
N THR A 535 -16.90 1.78 7.92
CA THR A 535 -16.21 2.59 6.90
C THR A 535 -17.02 3.83 6.53
N GLY A 536 -18.34 3.71 6.34
CA GLY A 536 -19.23 4.83 6.08
C GLY A 536 -19.28 5.85 7.22
N ALA A 537 -19.24 5.39 8.48
CA ALA A 537 -19.16 6.26 9.65
C ALA A 537 -17.83 7.02 9.72
N ILE A 538 -16.68 6.37 9.44
CA ILE A 538 -15.38 7.06 9.37
C ILE A 538 -15.40 8.08 8.23
N PHE A 539 -15.90 7.69 7.05
CA PHE A 539 -16.00 8.60 5.91
C PHE A 539 -16.87 9.83 6.23
N ALA A 540 -18.01 9.64 6.91
CA ALA A 540 -18.83 10.76 7.38
C ALA A 540 -18.04 11.70 8.32
N VAL A 541 -17.20 11.18 9.23
CA VAL A 541 -16.31 12.00 10.06
C VAL A 541 -15.31 12.80 9.21
N THR A 542 -14.77 12.24 8.12
CA THR A 542 -13.85 12.98 7.21
C THR A 542 -14.49 14.20 6.55
N LEU A 543 -15.81 14.23 6.39
CA LEU A 543 -16.54 15.38 5.86
C LEU A 543 -16.77 16.48 6.92
N THR A 544 -16.68 16.16 8.21
CA THR A 544 -16.87 17.12 9.31
C THR A 544 -15.61 17.94 9.62
N PRO A 545 -15.70 19.01 10.43
CA PRO A 545 -14.52 19.70 10.97
C PRO A 545 -13.62 18.80 11.84
N ALA A 546 -14.15 17.67 12.36
CA ALA A 546 -13.39 16.70 13.13
C ALA A 546 -12.56 15.73 12.27
N ALA A 547 -12.48 15.95 10.94
CA ALA A 547 -11.70 15.13 10.03
C ALA A 547 -10.26 14.81 10.50
N PRO A 548 -9.47 15.74 11.10
CA PRO A 548 -8.13 15.40 11.60
C PRO A 548 -8.09 14.21 12.59
N VAL A 549 -9.20 13.83 13.20
CA VAL A 549 -9.28 12.72 14.17
C VAL A 549 -9.46 11.34 13.49
N PHE A 550 -9.78 11.26 12.19
CA PHE A 550 -10.04 9.97 11.53
C PHE A 550 -8.88 8.94 11.65
N PRO A 551 -7.57 9.30 11.61
CA PRO A 551 -6.49 8.32 11.76
C PRO A 551 -6.50 7.67 13.16
N VAL A 552 -6.81 8.47 14.18
CA VAL A 552 -6.93 8.01 15.57
C VAL A 552 -8.12 7.05 15.72
N ILE A 553 -9.22 7.30 15.01
CA ILE A 553 -10.40 6.40 14.98
C ILE A 553 -10.02 5.05 14.34
N ILE A 554 -9.26 5.05 13.24
CA ILE A 554 -8.81 3.81 12.58
C ILE A 554 -7.92 2.97 13.51
N VAL A 555 -6.95 3.59 14.17
CA VAL A 555 -6.10 2.90 15.17
C VAL A 555 -6.93 2.39 16.35
N LEU A 556 -7.96 3.14 16.78
CA LEU A 556 -8.85 2.74 17.87
C LEU A 556 -9.82 1.59 17.50
N LEU A 557 -10.07 1.35 16.21
CA LEU A 557 -10.83 0.16 15.76
C LEU A 557 -10.08 -1.16 15.98
N VAL A 558 -8.74 -1.14 16.00
CA VAL A 558 -7.91 -2.33 16.28
C VAL A 558 -8.22 -2.94 17.66
N PRO A 559 -8.08 -2.24 18.80
CA PRO A 559 -8.43 -2.79 20.11
C PRO A 559 -9.94 -3.04 20.28
N ILE A 560 -10.82 -2.28 19.59
CA ILE A 560 -12.25 -2.59 19.56
C ILE A 560 -12.49 -3.97 18.94
N ARG A 561 -11.89 -4.30 17.79
CA ARG A 561 -12.02 -5.63 17.17
C ARG A 561 -11.62 -6.74 18.15
N LEU A 562 -10.46 -6.59 18.79
CA LEU A 562 -9.88 -7.60 19.67
C LEU A 562 -10.72 -7.87 20.92
N LYS A 563 -11.40 -6.86 21.47
CA LYS A 563 -12.25 -6.98 22.67
C LYS A 563 -13.73 -7.27 22.38
N VAL A 564 -14.27 -6.69 21.31
CA VAL A 564 -15.70 -6.71 20.99
C VAL A 564 -16.02 -7.82 19.99
N ILE A 565 -15.35 -7.87 18.84
CA ILE A 565 -15.71 -8.81 17.76
C ILE A 565 -15.44 -10.26 18.17
N ASN A 566 -14.34 -10.52 18.89
CA ASN A 566 -14.05 -11.83 19.50
C ASN A 566 -15.09 -12.30 20.53
N ARG A 567 -15.98 -11.41 21.02
CA ARG A 567 -17.06 -11.76 21.96
C ARG A 567 -18.38 -12.09 21.27
N TYR A 568 -18.58 -11.61 20.03
CA TYR A 568 -19.83 -11.78 19.27
C TYR A 568 -19.72 -12.78 18.11
N TRP A 569 -18.51 -13.09 17.62
CA TRP A 569 -18.29 -14.06 16.53
C TRP A 569 -17.35 -15.20 16.94
N ASN A 570 -17.72 -16.43 16.58
CA ASN A 570 -16.89 -17.63 16.79
C ASN A 570 -15.57 -17.55 16.03
N SER A 571 -14.49 -18.04 16.66
CA SER A 571 -13.12 -18.00 16.09
C SER A 571 -13.00 -18.68 14.73
N ASN A 572 -13.82 -19.70 14.43
CA ASN A 572 -13.81 -20.39 13.14
C ASN A 572 -14.30 -19.48 11.99
N THR A 573 -15.31 -18.63 12.23
CA THR A 573 -15.81 -17.64 11.25
C THR A 573 -14.80 -16.52 10.98
N LEU A 574 -13.88 -16.27 11.92
CA LEU A 574 -12.77 -15.33 11.76
C LEU A 574 -11.56 -15.98 11.05
N LYS A 575 -11.33 -17.28 11.25
CA LYS A 575 -10.24 -18.05 10.62
C LYS A 575 -10.51 -18.43 9.16
N CYS A 576 -11.73 -18.85 8.79
CA CYS A 576 -12.05 -19.19 7.39
C CYS A 576 -11.78 -18.02 6.42
N LYS A 577 -11.92 -16.77 6.88
CA LYS A 577 -11.66 -15.56 6.09
C LYS A 577 -10.18 -15.37 5.71
N ALA A 578 -9.24 -16.01 6.41
CA ALA A 578 -7.82 -15.97 6.07
C ALA A 578 -7.42 -16.99 4.98
N HIS A 579 -8.31 -17.92 4.62
CA HIS A 579 -8.13 -18.89 3.52
C HIS A 579 -8.97 -18.56 2.29
N GLN A 580 -9.69 -17.43 2.30
CA GLN A 580 -10.64 -17.05 1.26
C GLN A 580 -10.19 -15.80 0.50
N ASP A 581 -8.87 -15.64 0.35
CA ASP A 581 -8.27 -14.77 -0.66
C ASP A 581 -8.55 -15.39 -2.04
N PRO A 582 -9.16 -14.67 -3.00
CA PRO A 582 -9.58 -15.22 -4.29
C PRO A 582 -8.43 -15.45 -5.30
N LEU A 583 -7.21 -15.72 -4.80
CA LEU A 583 -5.98 -15.95 -5.57
C LEU A 583 -5.18 -17.17 -5.06
N VAL A 584 -5.86 -18.11 -4.39
CA VAL A 584 -5.39 -19.49 -4.13
C VAL A 584 -5.62 -20.34 -5.37
#